data_AF-A0A3C0G680-F1
#
_entry.id   AF-A0A3C0G680-F1
#
_cell.length_a   1.000
_cell.length_b   1.000
_cell.length_c   1.000
_cell.angle_alpha   90.00
_cell.angle_beta   90.00
_cell.angle_gamma   90.00
#
_symmetry.space_group_name_H-M   'P 1'
#
loop_
_entity.id
_entity.type
_entity.pdbx_description
1 polymer ?
#
loop_
_entity_poly.entity_id
_entity_poly.type
_entity_poly.pdbx_seq_one_letter_code
_entity_poly.pdbx_strand_id
1 'polypeptide(L)'
;MTKTTSGQQTSKIIVNELGNKELRERHTYSLDKGEHSPFHHMKVTDQTPIDKLLIEKTISVDQHQVGVRYTEIIFKAGANLKSPSWEFRDMKNNHTPPPPPTRTLVLSGVQKYLQKEASPKVEILLWNVIAKEKTPRDHEIDPLRFGLDVLSDYWFPKRKSKQEVKLQRMVLQALL
;
A
#
# COMPACT_ATOMS: atom_id res chain seq x y z
N MET A 1 -28.24 -14.34 8.97
CA MET A 1 -28.56 -13.11 8.22
C MET A 1 -28.02 -11.92 9.00
N THR A 2 -26.86 -11.41 8.63
CA THR A 2 -26.18 -10.29 9.30
C THR A 2 -26.72 -8.99 8.69
N LYS A 3 -27.49 -8.23 9.47
CA LYS A 3 -28.03 -6.93 9.05
C LYS A 3 -26.92 -5.87 9.16
N THR A 4 -26.42 -5.40 8.04
CA THR A 4 -25.65 -4.15 7.93
C THR A 4 -26.62 -2.99 8.09
N THR A 5 -26.59 -2.34 9.25
CA THR A 5 -27.38 -1.12 9.49
C THR A 5 -26.54 0.08 9.08
N SER A 6 -26.95 0.77 8.02
CA SER A 6 -26.51 2.14 7.75
C SER A 6 -26.83 3.00 8.98
N GLY A 7 -25.80 3.61 9.56
CA GLY A 7 -25.86 4.18 10.90
C GLY A 7 -26.91 5.29 11.06
N GLN A 8 -27.96 5.00 11.82
CA GLN A 8 -28.69 6.00 12.60
C GLN A 8 -28.25 5.86 14.06
N GLN A 9 -27.57 6.90 14.57
CA GLN A 9 -27.15 6.99 15.97
C GLN A 9 -28.37 7.05 16.90
N THR A 10 -28.65 5.96 17.61
CA THR A 10 -29.72 5.90 18.64
C THR A 10 -29.21 6.13 20.07
N SER A 11 -27.96 6.56 20.24
CA SER A 11 -27.51 7.11 21.52
C SER A 11 -26.51 8.22 21.26
N LYS A 12 -26.58 9.28 22.06
CA LYS A 12 -25.73 10.48 21.97
C LYS A 12 -24.33 10.11 22.44
N ILE A 13 -23.61 9.34 21.61
CA ILE A 13 -22.21 8.99 21.84
C ILE A 13 -21.43 10.30 21.78
N ILE A 14 -20.80 10.66 22.89
CA ILE A 14 -19.98 11.86 22.98
C ILE A 14 -18.81 11.68 22.01
N VAL A 15 -18.86 12.43 20.91
CA VAL A 15 -18.01 12.35 19.70
C VAL A 15 -16.50 12.56 19.98
N ASN A 16 -16.14 12.89 21.23
CA ASN A 16 -14.84 13.41 21.62
C ASN A 16 -13.75 12.34 21.81
N GLU A 17 -14.10 11.04 21.86
CA GLU A 17 -13.13 9.95 22.09
C GLU A 17 -12.94 9.01 20.88
N LEU A 18 -13.65 9.26 19.79
CA LEU A 18 -13.60 8.45 18.58
C LEU A 18 -12.43 8.84 17.67
N GLY A 19 -11.20 8.63 18.14
CA GLY A 19 -9.96 8.75 17.37
C GLY A 19 -9.70 10.11 16.69
N ASN A 20 -8.66 10.14 15.85
CA ASN A 20 -8.32 11.33 15.05
C ASN A 20 -9.36 11.55 13.93
N LYS A 21 -9.72 12.81 13.66
CA LYS A 21 -10.61 13.21 12.56
C LYS A 21 -10.20 12.61 11.22
N GLU A 22 -8.90 12.63 10.91
CA GLU A 22 -8.38 12.06 9.66
C GLU A 22 -8.67 10.56 9.53
N LEU A 23 -8.59 9.82 10.63
CA LEU A 23 -8.82 8.38 10.64
C LEU A 23 -10.29 8.07 10.35
N ARG A 24 -11.21 8.91 10.84
CA ARG A 24 -12.65 8.79 10.56
C ARG A 24 -13.03 9.17 9.13
N GLU A 25 -12.32 10.12 8.52
CA GLU A 25 -12.58 10.57 7.16
C GLU A 25 -12.03 9.59 6.11
N ARG A 26 -10.92 8.91 6.41
CA ARG A 26 -10.25 8.01 5.47
C ARG A 26 -10.68 6.55 5.58
N HIS A 27 -11.20 6.12 6.73
CA HIS A 27 -11.45 4.71 6.99
C HIS A 27 -12.89 4.41 7.40
N THR A 28 -13.33 3.24 6.98
CA THR A 28 -14.54 2.59 7.49
C THR A 28 -14.22 1.93 8.83
N TYR A 29 -15.06 2.13 9.85
CA TYR A 29 -14.83 1.59 11.19
C TYR A 29 -16.11 0.99 11.80
N SER A 30 -15.92 0.00 12.67
CA SER A 30 -16.94 -0.53 13.58
C SER A 30 -16.69 -0.03 15.00
N LEU A 31 -17.76 0.10 15.78
CA LEU A 31 -17.71 0.49 17.19
C LEU A 31 -18.24 -0.67 18.02
N ASP A 32 -17.38 -1.22 18.87
CA ASP A 32 -17.74 -2.25 19.83
C ASP A 32 -17.85 -1.62 21.22
N LYS A 33 -18.93 -1.91 21.95
CA LYS A 33 -19.08 -1.50 23.34
C LYS A 33 -18.15 -2.35 24.20
N GLY A 34 -17.29 -1.72 25.00
CA GLY A 34 -16.51 -2.47 25.98
C GLY A 34 -17.44 -3.11 27.01
N GLU A 35 -17.29 -4.42 27.25
CA GLU A 35 -18.21 -5.19 28.12
C GLU A 35 -18.37 -4.58 29.52
N HIS A 36 -17.35 -3.87 30.03
CA HIS A 36 -17.33 -3.24 31.35
C HIS A 36 -16.69 -1.84 31.38
N SER A 37 -16.73 -1.12 30.25
CA SER A 37 -16.07 0.18 30.12
C SER A 37 -17.00 1.22 29.50
N PRO A 38 -16.99 2.48 29.98
CA PRO A 38 -17.67 3.57 29.27
C PRO A 38 -17.03 3.86 27.91
N PHE A 39 -15.81 3.37 27.68
CA PHE A 39 -15.06 3.54 26.45
C PHE A 39 -15.49 2.53 25.39
N HIS A 40 -15.79 3.04 24.19
CA HIS A 40 -16.09 2.24 23.01
C HIS A 40 -14.80 1.93 22.25
N HIS A 41 -14.65 0.70 21.77
CA HIS A 41 -13.51 0.30 20.95
C HIS A 41 -13.82 0.58 19.48
N MET A 42 -13.01 1.42 18.85
CA MET A 42 -13.08 1.66 17.41
C MET A 42 -12.14 0.70 16.68
N LYS A 43 -12.68 -0.06 15.73
CA LYS A 43 -11.93 -0.99 14.90
C LYS A 43 -12.06 -0.59 13.44
N VAL A 44 -10.93 -0.32 12.79
CA VAL A 44 -10.89 -0.03 11.35
C VAL A 44 -11.16 -1.32 10.57
N THR A 45 -12.16 -1.29 9.68
CA THR A 45 -12.64 -2.47 8.95
C THR A 45 -12.05 -2.61 7.56
N ASP A 46 -11.47 -1.54 7.00
CA ASP A 46 -10.92 -1.50 5.64
C ASP A 46 -9.38 -1.51 5.59
N GLN A 47 -8.75 -2.11 6.60
CA GLN A 47 -7.29 -2.25 6.64
C GLN A 47 -6.77 -3.06 5.45
N THR A 48 -5.85 -2.47 4.69
CA THR A 48 -5.14 -3.17 3.62
C THR A 48 -4.16 -4.19 4.20
N PRO A 49 -3.67 -5.18 3.44
CA PRO A 49 -2.67 -6.12 3.95
C PRO A 49 -1.41 -5.42 4.46
N ILE A 50 -0.96 -4.33 3.81
CA ILE A 50 0.23 -3.61 4.26
C ILE A 50 0.01 -2.95 5.63
N ASP A 51 -1.20 -2.45 5.91
CA ASP A 51 -1.55 -1.89 7.23
C ASP A 51 -1.55 -2.96 8.31
N LYS A 52 -2.08 -4.14 8.00
CA LYS A 52 -2.06 -5.30 8.93
C LYS A 52 -0.63 -5.72 9.25
N LEU A 53 0.24 -5.77 8.24
CA LEU A 53 1.64 -6.11 8.42
C LEU A 53 2.36 -5.09 9.34
N LEU A 54 2.02 -3.79 9.25
CA LEU A 54 2.56 -2.80 10.17
C LEU A 54 2.06 -3.02 11.60
N ILE A 55 0.76 -3.26 11.79
CA ILE A 55 0.15 -3.51 13.10
C ILE A 55 0.76 -4.75 13.77
N GLU A 56 0.98 -5.80 12.99
CA GLU A 56 1.62 -7.05 13.42
C GLU A 56 3.14 -6.91 13.61
N LYS A 57 3.72 -5.73 13.35
CA LYS A 57 5.16 -5.44 13.39
C LYS A 57 5.98 -6.36 12.48
N THR A 58 5.36 -6.88 11.41
CA THR A 58 6.04 -7.68 10.41
C THR A 58 6.74 -6.82 9.38
N ILE A 59 6.44 -5.54 9.24
CA ILE A 59 7.21 -4.58 8.44
C ILE A 59 7.56 -3.34 9.25
N SER A 60 8.62 -2.62 8.85
CA SER A 60 8.97 -1.35 9.47
C SER A 60 8.03 -0.22 9.03
N VAL A 61 8.06 0.90 9.75
CA VAL A 61 7.32 2.12 9.38
C VAL A 61 7.77 2.63 8.01
N ASP A 62 9.08 2.60 7.73
CA ASP A 62 9.63 3.02 6.44
C ASP A 62 9.13 2.13 5.30
N GLN A 63 9.13 0.81 5.51
CA GLN A 63 8.61 -0.16 4.55
C GLN A 63 7.10 0.02 4.31
N HIS A 64 6.34 0.33 5.37
CA HIS A 64 4.92 0.64 5.25
C HIS A 64 4.68 1.90 4.41
N GLN A 65 5.43 2.99 4.65
CA GLN A 65 5.33 4.23 3.86
C GLN A 65 5.61 3.99 2.38
N VAL A 66 6.61 3.16 2.08
CA VAL A 66 6.92 2.73 0.71
C VAL A 66 5.76 1.92 0.12
N GLY A 67 5.18 0.99 0.88
CA GLY A 67 4.00 0.24 0.47
C GLY A 67 2.79 1.14 0.15
N VAL A 68 2.51 2.13 1.00
CA VAL A 68 1.46 3.14 0.77
C VAL A 68 1.74 3.94 -0.51
N ARG A 69 2.97 4.40 -0.70
CA ARG A 69 3.37 5.10 -1.93
C ARG A 69 3.20 4.22 -3.17
N TYR A 70 3.50 2.94 -3.07
CA TYR A 70 3.29 2.00 -4.17
C TYR A 70 1.80 1.87 -4.51
N THR A 71 0.93 1.75 -3.49
CA THR A 71 -0.53 1.77 -3.65
C THR A 71 -1.00 3.04 -4.37
N GLU A 72 -0.50 4.22 -3.99
CA GLU A 72 -0.85 5.48 -4.65
C GLU A 72 -0.46 5.50 -6.13
N ILE A 73 0.70 4.95 -6.47
CA ILE A 73 1.17 4.88 -7.86
C ILE A 73 0.30 3.91 -8.66
N ILE A 74 -0.05 2.75 -8.09
CA ILE A 74 -0.97 1.78 -8.71
C ILE A 74 -2.35 2.42 -8.93
N PHE A 75 -2.86 3.16 -7.94
CA PHE A 75 -4.12 3.91 -8.02
C PHE A 75 -4.05 4.95 -9.15
N LYS A 76 -3.00 5.78 -9.18
CA LYS A 76 -2.78 6.80 -10.23
C LYS A 76 -2.60 6.19 -11.62
N ALA A 77 -2.02 5.00 -11.70
CA ALA A 77 -1.89 4.24 -12.95
C ALA A 77 -3.22 3.60 -13.40
N GLY A 78 -4.28 3.66 -12.59
CA GLY A 78 -5.57 3.05 -12.89
C GLY A 78 -5.50 1.51 -12.92
N ALA A 79 -4.57 0.92 -12.16
CA ALA A 79 -4.33 -0.52 -12.12
C ALA A 79 -4.94 -1.21 -10.88
N ASN A 80 -5.91 -0.55 -10.24
CA ASN A 80 -6.66 -1.12 -9.13
C ASN A 80 -7.70 -2.14 -9.62
N LEU A 81 -7.71 -3.32 -8.99
CA LEU A 81 -8.68 -4.38 -9.27
C LEU A 81 -10.06 -4.12 -8.65
N LYS A 82 -10.14 -3.26 -7.61
CA LYS A 82 -11.37 -2.98 -6.84
C LYS A 82 -11.97 -1.59 -7.07
N SER A 83 -11.25 -0.67 -7.70
CA SER A 83 -11.83 0.64 -8.05
C SER A 83 -12.61 0.51 -9.36
N PRO A 84 -13.83 1.07 -9.47
CA PRO A 84 -14.39 1.37 -10.77
C PRO A 84 -13.38 2.28 -11.45
N SER A 85 -12.83 1.87 -12.59
CA SER A 85 -11.98 2.77 -13.38
C SER A 85 -12.79 4.04 -13.61
N TRP A 86 -12.39 5.17 -13.02
CA TRP A 86 -13.05 6.43 -13.32
C TRP A 86 -12.99 6.66 -14.83
N GLU A 87 -14.16 6.56 -15.45
CA GLU A 87 -14.68 7.41 -16.50
C GLU A 87 -13.66 8.37 -17.12
N PHE A 88 -12.80 7.84 -18.00
CA PHE A 88 -12.48 8.56 -19.23
C PHE A 88 -13.66 8.33 -20.20
N ARG A 89 -14.85 8.77 -19.80
CA ARG A 89 -15.93 9.02 -20.76
C ARG A 89 -15.60 10.36 -21.36
N ASP A 90 -14.99 10.34 -22.54
CA ASP A 90 -15.03 11.49 -23.44
C ASP A 90 -16.51 11.84 -23.64
N MET A 91 -16.99 12.89 -22.96
CA MET A 91 -18.38 13.35 -23.04
C MET A 91 -18.76 13.86 -24.45
N LYS A 92 -17.86 13.78 -25.45
CA LYS A 92 -18.10 14.29 -26.80
C LYS A 92 -18.10 13.25 -27.92
N ASN A 93 -17.73 11.99 -27.71
CA ASN A 93 -17.69 11.00 -28.80
C ASN A 93 -18.39 9.69 -28.45
N ASN A 94 -19.58 9.54 -29.04
CA ASN A 94 -20.34 8.29 -29.05
C ASN A 94 -19.65 7.26 -29.98
N HIS A 95 -19.41 6.06 -29.43
CA HIS A 95 -19.19 4.74 -30.07
C HIS A 95 -17.81 4.06 -30.01
N THR A 96 -16.75 4.69 -29.53
CA THR A 96 -15.51 3.95 -29.25
C THR A 96 -14.83 4.46 -27.98
N PRO A 97 -14.58 3.59 -26.97
CA PRO A 97 -13.74 3.99 -25.86
C PRO A 97 -12.36 4.36 -26.40
N PRO A 98 -11.82 5.56 -26.09
CA PRO A 98 -10.45 5.89 -26.46
C PRO A 98 -9.54 4.81 -25.86
N PRO A 99 -8.50 4.34 -26.59
CA PRO A 99 -7.54 3.42 -26.02
C PRO A 99 -7.00 4.09 -24.75
N PRO A 100 -7.08 3.43 -23.58
CA PRO A 100 -6.60 4.04 -22.36
C PRO A 100 -5.13 4.45 -22.60
N PRO A 101 -4.69 5.64 -22.14
CA PRO A 101 -3.27 5.94 -22.13
C PRO A 101 -2.57 4.75 -21.50
N THR A 102 -1.49 4.24 -22.10
CA THR A 102 -0.89 2.94 -21.77
C THR A 102 -0.58 2.87 -20.27
N ARG A 103 -1.54 2.34 -19.51
CA ARG A 103 -1.59 2.32 -18.03
C ARG A 103 -0.37 1.63 -17.42
N THR A 104 0.31 0.82 -18.24
CA THR A 104 1.58 0.14 -18.01
C THR A 104 2.82 1.03 -18.00
N LEU A 105 2.82 2.25 -18.57
CA LEU A 105 4.03 3.08 -18.68
C LEU A 105 4.49 3.66 -17.34
N VAL A 106 3.55 4.12 -16.49
CA VAL A 106 3.86 4.71 -15.17
C VAL A 106 4.55 3.68 -14.27
N LEU A 107 4.11 2.43 -14.32
CA LEU A 107 4.67 1.33 -13.54
C LEU A 107 5.90 0.69 -14.21
N SER A 108 6.10 0.89 -15.51
CA SER A 108 7.17 0.23 -16.27
C SER A 108 8.57 0.49 -15.70
N GLY A 109 8.84 1.70 -15.20
CA GLY A 109 10.13 2.04 -14.58
C GLY A 109 10.35 1.31 -13.27
N VAL A 110 9.33 1.33 -12.39
CA VAL A 110 9.34 0.63 -11.09
C VAL A 110 9.46 -0.88 -11.28
N GLN A 111 8.69 -1.44 -12.22
CA GLN A 111 8.69 -2.87 -12.52
C GLN A 111 10.04 -3.33 -13.08
N LYS A 112 10.60 -2.60 -14.05
CA LYS A 112 11.94 -2.90 -14.60
C LYS A 112 13.01 -2.81 -13.52
N TYR A 113 12.94 -1.81 -12.65
CA TYR A 113 13.88 -1.65 -11.55
C TYR A 113 13.78 -2.81 -10.55
N LEU A 114 12.57 -3.16 -10.10
CA LEU A 114 12.32 -4.29 -9.21
C LEU A 114 12.80 -5.62 -9.81
N GLN A 115 12.52 -5.87 -11.09
CA GLN A 115 12.95 -7.09 -11.76
C GLN A 115 14.49 -7.17 -11.87
N LYS A 116 15.16 -6.03 -12.02
CA LYS A 116 16.61 -5.94 -12.14
C LYS A 116 17.34 -6.05 -10.80
N GLU A 117 16.91 -5.31 -9.78
CA GLU A 117 17.61 -5.21 -8.49
C GLU A 117 17.14 -6.26 -7.48
N ALA A 118 15.95 -6.85 -7.69
CA ALA A 118 15.44 -7.95 -6.88
C ALA A 118 15.22 -9.21 -7.75
N SER A 119 13.97 -9.48 -8.13
CA SER A 119 13.61 -10.56 -9.05
C SER A 119 12.18 -10.40 -9.55
N PRO A 120 11.80 -11.04 -10.68
CA PRO A 120 10.42 -11.09 -11.13
C PRO A 120 9.44 -11.69 -10.09
N LYS A 121 9.90 -12.64 -9.26
CA LYS A 121 9.07 -13.25 -8.21
C LYS A 121 8.73 -12.26 -7.10
N VAL A 122 9.71 -11.43 -6.70
CA VAL A 122 9.54 -10.38 -5.68
C VAL A 122 8.59 -9.29 -6.20
N GLU A 123 8.73 -8.91 -7.47
CA GLU A 123 7.81 -7.95 -8.11
C GLU A 123 6.36 -8.45 -8.13
N ILE A 124 6.15 -9.71 -8.54
CA ILE A 124 4.82 -10.35 -8.53
C ILE A 124 4.27 -10.44 -7.10
N LEU A 125 5.12 -10.72 -6.11
CA LEU A 125 4.71 -10.77 -4.71
C LEU A 125 4.22 -9.40 -4.21
N LEU A 126 5.00 -8.33 -4.45
CA LEU A 126 4.60 -6.95 -4.13
C LEU A 126 3.28 -6.59 -4.78
N TRP A 127 3.12 -6.93 -6.07
CA TRP A 127 1.87 -6.72 -6.79
C TRP A 127 0.69 -7.46 -6.14
N ASN A 128 0.87 -8.73 -5.80
CA ASN A 128 -0.19 -9.52 -5.16
C ASN A 128 -0.57 -8.97 -3.78
N VAL A 129 0.41 -8.57 -2.97
CA VAL A 129 0.14 -8.06 -1.62
C VAL A 129 -0.48 -6.67 -1.65
N ILE A 130 0.03 -5.78 -2.50
CA ILE A 130 -0.31 -4.35 -2.47
C ILE A 130 -1.43 -4.03 -3.46
N ALA A 131 -1.34 -4.48 -4.72
CA ALA A 131 -2.35 -4.18 -5.73
C ALA A 131 -3.58 -5.09 -5.64
N LYS A 132 -3.38 -6.38 -5.33
CA LYS A 132 -4.49 -7.35 -5.20
C LYS A 132 -4.98 -7.52 -3.77
N GLU A 133 -4.36 -6.84 -2.82
CA GLU A 133 -4.67 -6.95 -1.39
C GLU A 133 -4.66 -8.41 -0.88
N LYS A 134 -3.75 -9.24 -1.38
CA LYS A 134 -3.58 -10.62 -0.91
C LYS A 134 -2.71 -10.64 0.35
N THR A 135 -3.18 -11.29 1.41
CA THR A 135 -2.34 -11.53 2.60
C THR A 135 -1.16 -12.44 2.23
N PRO A 136 0.10 -12.04 2.51
CA PRO A 136 1.26 -12.88 2.29
C PRO A 136 1.29 -14.05 3.27
N ARG A 137 1.91 -15.16 2.86
CA ARG A 137 2.24 -16.29 3.75
C ARG A 137 3.52 -16.00 4.50
N ASP A 138 3.78 -16.73 5.59
CA ASP A 138 4.95 -16.50 6.46
C ASP A 138 6.29 -16.51 5.70
N HIS A 139 6.47 -17.46 4.78
CA HIS A 139 7.68 -17.56 3.95
C HIS A 139 7.79 -16.47 2.86
N GLU A 140 6.73 -15.70 2.63
CA GLU A 140 6.70 -14.58 1.69
C GLU A 140 7.03 -13.25 2.38
N ILE A 141 7.10 -13.20 3.73
CA ILE A 141 7.34 -11.95 4.48
C ILE A 141 8.73 -11.38 4.19
N ASP A 142 9.79 -12.21 4.25
CA ASP A 142 11.16 -11.70 4.02
C ASP A 142 11.39 -11.25 2.56
N PRO A 143 10.95 -11.99 1.53
CA PRO A 143 10.97 -11.49 0.16
C PRO A 143 10.16 -10.20 -0.05
N LEU A 144 9.03 -10.06 0.66
CA LEU A 144 8.22 -8.84 0.62
C LEU A 144 8.97 -7.65 1.23
N ARG A 145 9.57 -7.82 2.42
CA ARG A 145 10.41 -6.79 3.08
C ARG A 145 11.54 -6.34 2.16
N PHE A 146 12.28 -7.30 1.58
CA PHE A 146 13.35 -7.01 0.64
C PHE A 146 12.84 -6.20 -0.57
N GLY A 147 11.68 -6.57 -1.13
CA GLY A 147 11.05 -5.82 -2.21
C GLY A 147 10.69 -4.37 -1.83
N LEU A 148 10.19 -4.16 -0.60
CA LEU A 148 9.90 -2.84 -0.07
C LEU A 148 11.18 -2.02 0.14
N ASP A 149 12.26 -2.63 0.62
CA ASP A 149 13.55 -1.94 0.77
C ASP A 149 14.14 -1.53 -0.59
N VAL A 150 14.03 -2.38 -1.60
CA VAL A 150 14.44 -2.05 -2.97
C VAL A 150 13.62 -0.89 -3.54
N LEU A 151 12.31 -0.85 -3.29
CA LEU A 151 11.47 0.29 -3.65
C LEU A 151 11.83 1.57 -2.89
N SER A 152 12.21 1.43 -1.62
CA SER A 152 12.72 2.54 -0.82
C SER A 152 13.95 3.17 -1.47
N ASP A 153 14.91 2.35 -1.91
CA ASP A 153 16.12 2.81 -2.59
C ASP A 153 15.82 3.47 -3.94
N TYR A 154 14.78 3.01 -4.65
CA TYR A 154 14.34 3.61 -5.91
C TYR A 154 13.77 5.02 -5.72
N TRP A 155 12.88 5.21 -4.73
CA TRP A 155 12.19 6.50 -4.53
C TRP A 155 12.93 7.46 -3.62
N PHE A 156 13.72 6.94 -2.70
CA PHE A 156 14.50 7.69 -1.74
C PHE A 156 15.96 7.24 -1.82
N PRO A 157 16.62 7.40 -2.98
CA PRO A 157 18.00 7.02 -3.13
C PRO A 157 18.82 7.77 -2.09
N LYS A 158 19.34 7.04 -1.09
CA LYS A 158 20.32 7.60 -0.17
C LYS A 158 21.45 8.13 -1.05
N ARG A 159 21.76 9.42 -0.96
CA ARG A 159 22.93 9.99 -1.64
C ARG A 159 24.16 9.32 -1.05
N LYS A 160 24.59 8.20 -1.64
CA LYS A 160 25.87 7.60 -1.32
C LYS A 160 26.91 8.66 -1.60
N SER A 161 27.69 9.00 -0.59
CA SER A 161 28.81 9.91 -0.78
C SER A 161 29.75 9.30 -1.83
N LYS A 162 30.45 10.13 -2.61
CA LYS A 162 31.45 9.62 -3.57
C LYS A 162 32.47 8.68 -2.90
N GLN A 163 32.72 8.87 -1.61
CA GLN A 163 33.62 8.06 -0.80
C GLN A 163 33.05 6.67 -0.51
N GLU A 164 31.77 6.55 -0.15
CA GLU A 164 31.14 5.23 0.07
C GLU A 164 31.09 4.39 -1.21
N VAL A 165 30.79 5.00 -2.36
CA VAL A 165 30.82 4.29 -3.65
C VAL A 165 32.24 3.83 -3.99
N LYS A 166 33.26 4.65 -3.68
CA LYS A 166 34.66 4.30 -3.88
C LYS A 166 35.10 3.16 -2.94
N LEU A 167 34.70 3.20 -1.67
CA LEU A 167 34.92 2.13 -0.69
C LEU A 167 34.24 0.82 -1.10
N GLN A 168 32.99 0.85 -1.51
CA GLN A 168 32.27 -0.34 -1.98
C GLN A 168 32.94 -0.96 -3.20
N ARG A 169 33.45 -0.15 -4.15
CA ARG A 169 34.22 -0.65 -5.29
C ARG A 169 35.55 -1.28 -4.88
N MET A 170 36.28 -0.66 -3.95
CA MET A 170 37.55 -1.21 -3.47
C MET A 170 37.33 -2.54 -2.73
N VAL A 171 36.28 -2.65 -1.92
CA VAL A 171 35.93 -3.89 -1.20
C VAL A 171 35.52 -5.00 -2.16
N LEU A 172 34.72 -4.69 -3.18
CA LEU A 172 34.35 -5.65 -4.23
C LEU A 172 35.55 -6.14 -5.05
N GLN A 173 36.52 -5.26 -5.34
CA GLN A 173 37.76 -5.63 -6.02
C GLN A 173 38.72 -6.44 -5.15
N ALA A 174 38.63 -6.33 -3.83
CA ALA A 174 39.44 -7.10 -2.89
C ALA A 174 38.87 -8.49 -2.58
N LEU A 175 37.61 -8.75 -2.96
CA LEU A 175 36.90 -10.02 -2.75
C LEU A 175 36.82 -10.89 -4.03
N LEU A 176 37.38 -10.42 -5.14
CA LEU A 176 37.61 -11.14 -6.40
C LEU A 176 39.11 -11.43 -6.56
#